data_AF-A0A658KIQ9-F1
#
_entry.id   AF-A0A658KIQ9-F1
#
_cell.length_a   1.000
_cell.length_b   1.000
_cell.length_c   1.000
_cell.angle_alpha   90.00
_cell.angle_beta   90.00
_cell.angle_gamma   90.00
#
_symmetry.space_group_name_H-M   'P 1'
#
loop_
_entity.id
_entity.type
_entity.pdbx_description
1 polymer ?
#
loop_
_entity_poly.entity_id
_entity_poly.type
_entity_poly.pdbx_seq_one_letter_code
_entity_poly.pdbx_strand_id
1 'polypeptide(L)'
;MISAAVKTQKGESFNQPVGELTHLPVFSTKSVPLLQLPTSTIQPTPTMSQVSRRKVLFVTSELADLVKTGGLGDVSAALPRAMRHLHDVRVLIPGYPQVINSGNPIHIISQLGGHAALPPCKVGRMDMKDGLVIYVLICPELYEREGTPYADSDGRDWSDNHIRFARLGLAAAEFAAGEVKSQWCPELVHAHDWPAGLAPAYMRWRG
;
A
#
# COMPACT_ATOMS: atom_id res chain seq x y z
N MET A 1 -23.24 36.13 1.98
CA MET A 1 -23.17 37.15 3.06
C MET A 1 -23.88 36.63 4.29
N ILE A 2 -23.20 35.84 5.13
CA ILE A 2 -23.45 35.72 6.57
C ILE A 2 -22.08 35.49 7.21
N SER A 3 -21.68 36.44 8.04
CA SER A 3 -20.39 36.55 8.74
C SER A 3 -20.59 36.05 10.18
N ALA A 4 -19.65 35.26 10.71
CA ALA A 4 -19.62 34.92 12.13
C ALA A 4 -18.21 35.20 12.69
N ALA A 5 -18.20 36.07 13.70
CA ALA A 5 -17.04 36.78 14.21
C ALA A 5 -16.08 35.93 15.03
N VAL A 6 -14.79 36.19 14.80
CA VAL A 6 -13.67 35.88 15.70
C VAL A 6 -13.80 36.71 16.97
N LYS A 7 -13.72 36.05 18.14
CA LYS A 7 -13.53 36.70 19.44
C LYS A 7 -12.10 36.47 19.91
N THR A 8 -11.31 37.53 19.91
CA THR A 8 -9.98 37.63 20.51
C THR A 8 -10.14 38.18 21.93
N GLN A 9 -9.53 37.55 22.94
CA GLN A 9 -9.31 38.18 24.24
C GLN A 9 -7.86 38.00 24.69
N LYS A 10 -7.23 39.16 24.99
CA LYS A 10 -6.25 39.51 26.03
C LYS A 10 -5.37 38.37 26.58
N GLY A 11 -4.04 38.44 26.60
CA GLY A 11 -3.20 39.61 26.84
C GLY A 11 -2.88 39.71 28.34
N GLU A 12 -1.89 38.94 28.81
CA GLU A 12 -1.29 39.11 30.15
C GLU A 12 0.24 39.01 30.04
N SER A 13 0.87 40.18 30.23
CA SER A 13 2.29 40.37 30.46
C SER A 13 2.56 40.32 31.96
N PHE A 14 3.45 39.43 32.41
CA PHE A 14 3.96 39.45 33.78
C PHE A 14 5.34 40.11 33.79
N ASN A 15 5.43 41.24 34.48
CA ASN A 15 6.67 41.91 34.84
C ASN A 15 6.57 42.39 36.30
N GLN A 16 7.71 42.39 36.99
CA GLN A 16 8.06 42.97 38.32
C GLN A 16 8.43 41.94 39.42
N PRO A 17 9.25 42.34 40.43
CA PRO A 17 10.35 43.31 40.44
C PRO A 17 11.65 42.78 41.10
N VAL A 18 12.70 43.60 41.03
CA VAL A 18 14.05 43.43 41.59
C VAL A 18 14.04 43.57 43.11
N GLY A 19 14.73 42.65 43.81
CA GLY A 19 14.99 42.70 45.25
C GLY A 19 16.36 42.14 45.62
N GLU A 20 17.29 43.07 45.92
CA GLU A 20 18.37 43.08 46.91
C GLU A 20 19.34 41.89 47.14
N LEU A 21 20.64 42.26 47.15
CA LEU A 21 21.83 41.47 47.44
C LEU A 21 21.95 41.15 48.93
N THR A 22 22.41 39.93 49.29
CA THR A 22 23.47 39.70 50.29
C THR A 22 23.85 38.21 50.39
N HIS A 23 25.14 37.97 50.66
CA HIS A 23 25.81 36.70 50.99
C HIS A 23 26.24 35.77 49.83
N LEU A 24 27.51 35.92 49.42
CA LEU A 24 28.29 34.90 48.72
C LEU A 24 29.04 34.03 49.74
N PRO A 25 28.94 32.69 49.71
CA PRO A 25 29.94 31.82 50.30
C PRO A 25 31.07 31.57 49.29
N VAL A 26 32.31 31.73 49.74
CA VAL A 26 33.52 31.35 49.02
C VAL A 26 33.57 29.82 48.95
N PHE A 27 33.41 29.25 47.76
CA PHE A 27 33.56 27.81 47.53
C PHE A 27 34.98 27.47 47.07
N SER A 28 35.63 26.64 47.88
CA SER A 28 36.92 25.98 47.63
C SER A 28 36.95 25.27 46.28
N THR A 29 37.94 25.58 45.44
CA THR A 29 38.19 24.90 44.17
C THR A 29 38.58 23.44 44.41
N LYS A 30 37.66 22.51 44.21
CA LYS A 30 38.00 21.09 44.01
C LYS A 30 38.24 20.87 42.52
N SER A 31 39.37 20.27 42.18
CA SER A 31 39.72 19.84 40.83
C SER A 31 38.67 18.88 40.29
N VAL A 32 38.12 19.20 39.12
CA VAL A 32 37.20 18.32 38.39
C VAL A 32 38.05 17.28 37.63
N PRO A 33 37.81 15.97 37.77
CA PRO A 33 38.50 14.98 36.94
C PRO A 33 38.04 15.15 35.48
N LEU A 34 39.00 15.13 34.56
CA LEU A 34 38.73 15.15 33.12
C LEU A 34 37.98 13.85 32.75
N LEU A 35 36.70 13.95 32.37
CA LEU A 35 35.95 12.81 31.85
C LEU A 35 36.57 12.38 30.52
N GLN A 36 37.11 11.17 30.49
CA GLN A 36 37.65 10.56 29.29
C GLN A 36 36.49 10.00 28.46
N LEU A 37 36.25 10.57 27.28
CA LEU A 37 35.24 10.08 26.33
C LEU A 37 35.61 8.65 25.88
N PRO A 38 34.63 7.73 25.79
CA PRO A 38 34.89 6.40 25.27
C PRO A 38 35.31 6.50 23.80
N THR A 39 36.50 6.00 23.48
CA THR A 39 36.90 5.71 22.10
C THR A 39 36.00 4.61 21.56
N SER A 40 34.94 5.00 20.87
CA SER A 40 34.10 4.06 20.14
C SER A 40 34.92 3.50 18.98
N THR A 41 35.29 2.24 19.06
CA THR A 41 35.78 1.46 17.93
C THR A 41 34.69 1.47 16.86
N ILE A 42 34.96 2.12 15.73
CA ILE A 42 34.09 2.08 14.55
C ILE A 42 34.08 0.62 14.08
N GLN A 43 33.00 -0.11 14.35
CA GLN A 43 32.77 -1.37 13.68
C GLN A 43 32.59 -1.10 12.18
N PRO A 44 33.18 -1.90 11.28
CA PRO A 44 32.92 -1.77 9.86
C PRO A 44 31.40 -1.86 9.64
N THR A 45 30.86 -0.84 8.97
CA THR A 45 29.47 -0.82 8.50
C THR A 45 29.20 -2.15 7.80
N PRO A 46 28.12 -2.88 8.12
CA PRO A 46 27.79 -4.08 7.38
C PRO A 46 27.70 -3.71 5.91
N THR A 47 28.59 -4.31 5.11
CA THR A 47 28.57 -4.25 3.65
C THR A 47 27.14 -4.50 3.23
N MET A 48 26.53 -3.57 2.46
CA MET A 48 25.17 -3.74 1.94
C MET A 48 25.08 -5.11 1.28
N SER A 49 24.52 -6.07 2.02
CA SER A 49 24.37 -7.44 1.58
C SER A 49 23.49 -7.40 0.34
N GLN A 50 23.95 -8.04 -0.74
CA GLN A 50 23.20 -8.34 -1.96
C GLN A 50 21.69 -8.25 -1.73
N VAL A 51 21.06 -7.15 -2.15
CA VAL A 51 19.61 -6.98 -1.98
C VAL A 51 18.96 -8.09 -2.79
N SER A 52 18.43 -9.11 -2.13
CA SER A 52 17.77 -10.20 -2.83
C SER A 52 16.56 -9.64 -3.56
N ARG A 53 16.50 -9.83 -4.88
CA ARG A 53 15.42 -9.33 -5.72
C ARG A 53 14.15 -10.14 -5.43
N ARG A 54 13.35 -9.67 -4.47
CA ARG A 54 12.09 -10.32 -4.09
C ARG A 54 11.02 -10.23 -5.19
N LYS A 55 10.16 -11.24 -5.26
CA LYS A 55 8.92 -11.25 -6.04
C LYS A 55 7.80 -10.61 -5.23
N VAL A 56 7.27 -9.47 -5.69
CA VAL A 56 6.25 -8.73 -4.96
C VAL A 56 4.97 -8.64 -5.79
N LEU A 57 3.85 -9.10 -5.23
CA LEU A 57 2.52 -8.92 -5.82
C LEU A 57 1.82 -7.72 -5.17
N PHE A 58 1.61 -6.67 -5.94
CA PHE A 58 0.75 -5.56 -5.55
C PHE A 58 -0.69 -5.94 -5.83
N VAL A 59 -1.57 -5.83 -4.85
CA VAL A 59 -3.00 -6.15 -4.99
C VAL A 59 -3.77 -4.87 -4.76
N THR A 60 -4.46 -4.41 -5.80
CA THR A 60 -5.13 -3.10 -5.79
C THR A 60 -6.39 -3.16 -6.64
N SER A 61 -7.31 -2.24 -6.38
CA SER A 61 -8.54 -2.07 -7.17
C SER A 61 -8.36 -1.11 -8.34
N GLU A 62 -7.28 -0.33 -8.38
CA GLU A 62 -7.06 0.70 -9.40
C GLU A 62 -5.62 0.73 -9.90
N LEU A 63 -5.45 1.12 -11.16
CA LEU A 63 -4.16 1.38 -11.78
C LEU A 63 -4.37 2.43 -12.89
N ALA A 64 -3.74 3.60 -12.77
CA ALA A 64 -4.06 4.80 -13.56
C ALA A 64 -4.12 4.59 -15.09
N ASP A 65 -3.29 3.70 -15.63
CA ASP A 65 -3.23 3.42 -17.08
C ASP A 65 -4.45 2.63 -17.61
N LEU A 66 -5.26 2.03 -16.72
CA LEU A 66 -6.34 1.12 -17.08
C LEU A 66 -7.68 1.46 -16.39
N VAL A 67 -7.65 1.79 -15.11
CA VAL A 67 -8.85 2.09 -14.31
C VAL A 67 -8.49 2.95 -13.10
N LYS A 68 -9.15 4.09 -12.97
CA LYS A 68 -8.82 5.12 -11.98
C LYS A 68 -10.07 5.86 -11.51
N THR A 69 -10.21 6.00 -10.20
CA THR A 69 -11.18 6.89 -9.56
C THR A 69 -10.48 7.98 -8.75
N GLY A 70 -9.30 7.68 -8.18
CA GLY A 70 -8.61 8.60 -7.27
C GLY A 70 -7.08 8.43 -7.26
N GLY A 71 -6.43 8.95 -6.21
CA GLY A 71 -4.97 8.94 -6.06
C GLY A 71 -4.37 7.54 -5.90
N LEU A 72 -5.16 6.56 -5.45
CA LEU A 72 -4.72 5.16 -5.34
C LEU A 72 -4.22 4.64 -6.70
N GLY A 73 -4.95 4.90 -7.79
CA GLY A 73 -4.55 4.50 -9.13
C GLY A 73 -3.18 5.06 -9.56
N ASP A 74 -2.81 6.28 -9.13
CA ASP A 74 -1.50 6.87 -9.45
C ASP A 74 -0.38 6.15 -8.71
N VAL A 75 -0.58 5.87 -7.42
CA VAL A 75 0.39 5.13 -6.61
C VAL A 75 0.56 3.72 -7.15
N SER A 76 -0.54 3.04 -7.46
CA SER A 76 -0.55 1.70 -8.02
C SER A 76 0.07 1.62 -9.43
N ALA A 77 0.13 2.72 -10.17
CA ALA A 77 0.86 2.79 -11.43
C ALA A 77 2.35 3.14 -11.22
N ALA A 78 2.67 4.14 -10.40
CA ALA A 78 4.01 4.69 -10.28
C ALA A 78 4.94 3.84 -9.38
N LEU A 79 4.45 3.39 -8.22
CA LEU A 79 5.27 2.71 -7.22
C LEU A 79 5.81 1.35 -7.71
N PRO A 80 4.99 0.47 -8.33
CA PRO A 80 5.52 -0.76 -8.91
C PRO A 80 6.63 -0.47 -9.90
N ARG A 81 6.44 0.52 -10.77
CA ARG A 81 7.41 0.89 -11.80
C ARG A 81 8.72 1.38 -11.22
N ALA A 82 8.65 2.23 -10.20
CA ALA A 82 9.82 2.72 -9.47
C ALA A 82 10.58 1.57 -8.80
N MET A 83 9.90 0.53 -8.31
CA MET A 83 10.52 -0.59 -7.59
C MET A 83 11.08 -1.70 -8.50
N ARG A 84 10.78 -1.73 -9.81
CA ARG A 84 11.16 -2.82 -10.73
C ARG A 84 12.67 -3.06 -10.87
N HIS A 85 13.49 -2.04 -10.63
CA HIS A 85 14.96 -2.20 -10.66
C HIS A 85 15.51 -2.87 -9.40
N LEU A 86 14.72 -2.92 -8.32
CA LEU A 86 15.08 -3.53 -7.03
C LEU A 86 14.39 -4.89 -6.82
N HIS A 87 13.20 -5.09 -7.38
CA HIS A 87 12.33 -6.24 -7.15
C HIS A 87 11.61 -6.70 -8.42
N ASP A 88 11.19 -7.97 -8.50
CA ASP A 88 10.29 -8.45 -9.55
C ASP A 88 8.85 -8.15 -9.12
N VAL A 89 8.38 -6.95 -9.50
CA VAL A 89 7.07 -6.43 -9.10
C VAL A 89 6.03 -6.69 -10.17
N ARG A 90 4.89 -7.25 -9.76
CA ARG A 90 3.70 -7.47 -10.60
C ARG A 90 2.46 -6.96 -9.89
N VAL A 91 1.42 -6.65 -10.63
CA VAL A 91 0.18 -6.08 -10.08
C VAL A 91 -0.99 -7.00 -10.37
N LEU A 92 -1.85 -7.27 -9.39
CA LEU A 92 -3.14 -7.94 -9.54
C LEU A 92 -4.25 -6.88 -9.42
N ILE A 93 -5.09 -6.79 -10.45
CA ILE A 93 -6.27 -5.93 -10.48
C ILE A 93 -7.52 -6.68 -10.96
N PRO A 94 -8.74 -6.25 -10.60
CA PRO A 94 -9.96 -6.78 -11.19
C PRO A 94 -10.11 -6.44 -12.68
N GLY A 95 -10.73 -7.35 -13.43
CA GLY A 95 -11.03 -7.18 -14.86
C GLY A 95 -12.29 -6.34 -15.09
N TYR A 96 -12.25 -5.05 -14.78
CA TYR A 96 -13.32 -4.10 -15.13
C TYR A 96 -13.42 -3.88 -16.64
N PRO A 97 -14.54 -3.37 -17.18
CA PRO A 97 -14.70 -3.13 -18.61
C PRO A 97 -13.55 -2.32 -19.23
N GLN A 98 -13.06 -1.31 -18.52
CA GLN A 98 -11.92 -0.49 -18.97
C GLN A 98 -10.61 -1.29 -19.10
N VAL A 99 -10.39 -2.27 -18.20
CA VAL A 99 -9.21 -3.15 -18.23
C VAL A 99 -9.30 -4.13 -19.39
N ILE A 100 -10.46 -4.80 -19.53
CA ILE A 100 -10.73 -5.79 -20.59
C ILE A 100 -10.65 -5.15 -21.98
N ASN A 101 -11.18 -3.93 -22.13
CA ASN A 101 -11.24 -3.22 -23.40
C ASN A 101 -10.04 -2.27 -23.63
N SER A 102 -8.98 -2.37 -22.83
CA SER A 102 -7.80 -1.49 -22.93
C SER A 102 -6.98 -1.63 -24.22
N GLY A 103 -7.27 -2.64 -25.04
CA GLY A 103 -6.52 -2.97 -26.26
C GLY A 103 -5.19 -3.69 -26.01
N ASN A 104 -4.80 -3.88 -24.75
CA ASN A 104 -3.64 -4.70 -24.40
C ASN A 104 -4.02 -6.20 -24.44
N PRO A 105 -3.22 -7.07 -25.07
CA PRO A 105 -3.49 -8.51 -25.09
C PRO A 105 -3.54 -9.12 -23.68
N ILE A 106 -4.58 -9.90 -23.40
CA ILE A 106 -4.74 -10.64 -22.15
C ILE A 106 -4.68 -12.13 -22.44
N HIS A 107 -3.66 -12.82 -21.90
CA HIS A 107 -3.50 -14.26 -22.04
C HIS A 107 -4.02 -14.97 -20.79
N ILE A 108 -5.00 -15.86 -20.92
CA ILE A 108 -5.50 -16.63 -19.78
C ILE A 108 -4.45 -17.66 -19.35
N ILE A 109 -3.99 -17.57 -18.11
CA ILE A 109 -2.94 -18.45 -17.57
C ILE A 109 -3.45 -19.41 -16.49
N SER A 110 -4.60 -19.12 -15.87
CA SER A 110 -5.13 -19.97 -14.81
C SER A 110 -6.64 -19.82 -14.64
N GLN A 111 -7.26 -20.79 -13.99
CA GLN A 111 -8.64 -20.79 -13.54
C GLN A 111 -8.63 -21.13 -12.06
N LEU A 112 -9.32 -20.33 -11.27
CA LEU A 112 -9.37 -20.43 -9.81
C LEU A 112 -10.80 -20.80 -9.40
N GLY A 113 -10.91 -21.71 -8.44
CA GLY A 113 -12.20 -22.21 -7.96
C GLY A 113 -13.04 -21.13 -7.28
N GLY A 114 -14.32 -21.44 -7.11
CA GLY A 114 -15.19 -20.69 -6.20
C GLY A 114 -15.02 -21.19 -4.76
N HIS A 115 -15.36 -20.35 -3.79
CA HIS A 115 -15.37 -20.70 -2.38
C HIS A 115 -16.53 -20.02 -1.65
N ALA A 116 -17.45 -20.81 -1.09
CA ALA A 116 -18.70 -20.32 -0.50
C ALA A 116 -19.46 -19.39 -1.47
N ALA A 117 -19.73 -18.14 -1.09
CA ALA A 117 -20.39 -17.15 -1.93
C ALA A 117 -19.44 -16.48 -2.97
N LEU A 118 -18.15 -16.80 -2.95
CA LEU A 118 -17.18 -16.25 -3.89
C LEU A 118 -17.15 -17.11 -5.17
N PRO A 119 -17.45 -16.54 -6.34
CA PRO A 119 -17.51 -17.30 -7.59
C PRO A 119 -16.12 -17.72 -8.10
N PRO A 120 -16.07 -18.73 -8.98
CA PRO A 120 -14.86 -19.04 -9.72
C PRO A 120 -14.45 -17.87 -10.61
N CYS A 121 -13.16 -17.82 -10.98
CA CYS A 121 -12.66 -16.77 -11.85
C CYS A 121 -11.50 -17.27 -12.73
N LYS A 122 -11.11 -16.45 -13.71
CA LYS A 122 -9.91 -16.69 -14.52
C LYS A 122 -8.84 -15.67 -14.16
N VAL A 123 -7.59 -16.04 -14.34
CA VAL A 123 -6.45 -15.13 -14.25
C VAL A 123 -5.89 -14.90 -15.64
N GLY A 124 -5.96 -13.66 -16.10
CA GLY A 124 -5.30 -13.17 -17.31
C GLY A 124 -3.93 -12.58 -16.97
N ARG A 125 -2.98 -12.68 -17.90
CA ARG A 125 -1.71 -11.96 -17.89
C ARG A 125 -1.71 -10.92 -19.01
N MET A 126 -1.38 -9.69 -18.64
CA MET A 126 -1.20 -8.54 -19.52
C MET A 126 0.22 -8.02 -19.33
N ASP A 127 0.99 -7.95 -20.42
CA ASP A 127 2.34 -7.42 -20.43
C ASP A 127 2.31 -5.99 -21.01
N MET A 128 2.59 -4.99 -20.17
CA MET A 128 2.57 -3.58 -20.57
C MET A 128 3.80 -3.24 -21.42
N LYS A 129 3.68 -2.22 -22.28
CA LYS A 129 4.79 -1.76 -23.16
C LYS A 129 6.05 -1.37 -22.41
N ASP A 130 5.92 -0.89 -21.18
CA ASP A 130 7.04 -0.51 -20.33
C ASP A 130 7.67 -1.69 -19.59
N GLY A 131 7.12 -2.90 -19.71
CA GLY A 131 7.58 -4.13 -19.06
C GLY A 131 6.92 -4.45 -17.72
N LEU A 132 5.93 -3.69 -17.25
CA LEU A 132 5.14 -4.06 -16.07
C LEU A 132 4.19 -5.23 -16.41
N VAL A 133 4.21 -6.26 -15.58
CA VAL A 133 3.27 -7.39 -15.72
C VAL A 133 2.06 -7.16 -14.82
N ILE A 134 0.88 -7.21 -15.43
CA ILE A 134 -0.41 -7.08 -14.76
C ILE A 134 -1.14 -8.42 -14.86
N TYR A 135 -1.60 -8.91 -13.73
CA TYR A 135 -2.56 -9.99 -13.63
C TYR A 135 -3.97 -9.40 -13.53
N VAL A 136 -4.84 -9.87 -14.40
CA VAL A 136 -6.24 -9.43 -14.46
C VAL A 136 -7.11 -10.54 -13.89
N LEU A 137 -7.84 -10.22 -12.82
CA LEU A 137 -8.79 -11.13 -12.21
C LEU A 137 -10.14 -11.04 -12.94
N ILE A 138 -10.39 -12.01 -13.81
CA ILE A 138 -11.54 -12.02 -14.71
C ILE A 138 -12.68 -12.79 -14.05
N CYS A 139 -13.66 -12.05 -13.57
CA CYS A 139 -14.92 -12.57 -13.02
C CYS A 139 -16.05 -11.65 -13.50
N PRO A 140 -16.60 -11.87 -14.71
CA PRO A 140 -17.55 -10.95 -15.34
C PRO A 140 -18.75 -10.62 -14.46
N GLU A 141 -19.28 -11.63 -13.76
CA GLU A 141 -20.40 -11.45 -12.84
C GLU A 141 -20.13 -10.44 -11.71
N LEU A 142 -18.88 -10.26 -11.28
CA LEU A 142 -18.51 -9.31 -10.22
C LEU A 142 -18.02 -7.96 -10.76
N TYR A 143 -17.30 -7.95 -11.88
CA TYR A 143 -16.51 -6.79 -12.30
C TYR A 143 -16.93 -6.18 -13.65
N GLU A 144 -17.55 -6.93 -14.55
CA GLU A 144 -17.91 -6.45 -15.90
C GLU A 144 -19.26 -5.73 -15.87
N ARG A 145 -19.29 -4.59 -15.17
CA ARG A 145 -20.47 -3.76 -14.95
C ARG A 145 -20.12 -2.30 -15.21
N GLU A 146 -21.08 -1.54 -15.75
CA GLU A 146 -20.95 -0.09 -15.93
C GLU A 146 -20.87 0.63 -14.59
N GLY A 147 -20.05 1.68 -14.51
CA GLY A 147 -19.80 2.45 -13.30
C GLY A 147 -18.32 2.47 -12.91
N THR A 148 -18.07 2.65 -11.62
CA THR A 148 -16.71 2.69 -11.05
C THR A 148 -16.36 1.37 -10.36
N PRO A 149 -15.07 1.15 -10.00
CA PRO A 149 -14.66 0.07 -9.12
C PRO A 149 -15.50 -0.11 -7.85
N TYR A 150 -16.08 0.97 -7.30
CA TYR A 150 -16.76 0.97 -6.00
C TYR A 150 -18.26 1.23 -6.06
N ALA A 151 -18.73 1.94 -7.08
CA ALA A 151 -20.10 2.42 -7.17
C ALA A 151 -20.70 2.26 -8.57
N ASP A 152 -22.02 2.15 -8.64
CA ASP A 152 -22.81 2.12 -9.86
C ASP A 152 -22.81 3.47 -10.59
N SER A 153 -23.49 3.53 -11.73
CA SER A 153 -23.61 4.74 -12.56
C SER A 153 -24.34 5.91 -11.88
N ASP A 154 -25.11 5.64 -10.82
CA ASP A 154 -25.78 6.65 -10.01
C ASP A 154 -24.92 7.10 -8.82
N GLY A 155 -23.71 6.54 -8.67
CA GLY A 155 -22.78 6.83 -7.58
C GLY A 155 -23.10 6.14 -6.27
N ARG A 156 -23.96 5.12 -6.27
CA ARG A 156 -24.22 4.30 -5.07
C ARG A 156 -23.24 3.15 -5.01
N ASP A 157 -22.69 2.89 -3.83
CA ASP A 157 -21.81 1.74 -3.63
C ASP A 157 -22.48 0.44 -4.07
N TRP A 158 -21.71 -0.42 -4.73
CA TRP A 158 -22.19 -1.75 -5.06
C TRP A 158 -22.54 -2.50 -3.78
N SER A 159 -23.78 -2.99 -3.67
CA SER A 159 -24.26 -3.72 -2.50
C SER A 159 -23.42 -4.98 -2.22
N ASP A 160 -22.78 -5.53 -3.24
CA ASP A 160 -21.92 -6.70 -3.22
C ASP A 160 -20.41 -6.38 -3.21
N ASN A 161 -20.00 -5.14 -2.89
CA ASN A 161 -18.57 -4.76 -2.78
C ASN A 161 -17.78 -5.70 -1.86
N HIS A 162 -18.40 -6.16 -0.77
CA HIS A 162 -17.81 -7.13 0.14
C HIS A 162 -17.46 -8.45 -0.56
N ILE A 163 -18.31 -8.96 -1.48
CA ILE A 163 -18.06 -10.16 -2.28
C ILE A 163 -17.01 -9.89 -3.36
N ARG A 164 -17.14 -8.76 -4.06
CA ARG A 164 -16.20 -8.32 -5.11
C ARG A 164 -14.77 -8.31 -4.58
N PHE A 165 -14.55 -7.64 -3.45
CA PHE A 165 -13.22 -7.47 -2.89
C PHE A 165 -12.76 -8.64 -2.03
N ALA A 166 -13.68 -9.43 -1.48
CA ALA A 166 -13.33 -10.76 -0.96
C ALA A 166 -12.79 -11.67 -2.06
N ARG A 167 -13.35 -11.65 -3.28
CA ARG A 167 -12.81 -12.45 -4.39
C ARG A 167 -11.41 -12.00 -4.80
N LEU A 168 -11.14 -10.69 -4.82
CA LEU A 168 -9.81 -10.13 -5.05
C LEU A 168 -8.81 -10.57 -3.98
N GLY A 169 -9.18 -10.45 -2.70
CA GLY A 169 -8.36 -10.90 -1.59
C GLY A 169 -8.10 -12.42 -1.63
N LEU A 170 -9.11 -13.22 -1.97
CA LEU A 170 -8.96 -14.67 -2.09
C LEU A 170 -7.96 -15.00 -3.21
N ALA A 171 -8.07 -14.35 -4.37
CA ALA A 171 -7.14 -14.53 -5.48
C ALA A 171 -5.71 -14.21 -5.08
N ALA A 172 -5.48 -13.11 -4.35
CA ALA A 172 -4.15 -12.78 -3.83
C ALA A 172 -3.58 -13.91 -2.95
N ALA A 173 -4.41 -14.54 -2.12
CA ALA A 173 -4.00 -15.69 -1.34
C ALA A 173 -3.76 -16.95 -2.21
N GLU A 174 -4.51 -17.16 -3.29
CA GLU A 174 -4.28 -18.24 -4.29
C GLU A 174 -2.92 -18.04 -4.99
N PHE A 175 -2.57 -16.79 -5.31
CA PHE A 175 -1.24 -16.44 -5.82
C PHE A 175 -0.15 -16.78 -4.81
N ALA A 176 -0.28 -16.34 -3.56
CA ALA A 176 0.71 -16.59 -2.51
C ALA A 176 0.87 -18.08 -2.17
N ALA A 177 -0.20 -18.88 -2.31
CA ALA A 177 -0.17 -20.33 -2.14
C ALA A 177 0.41 -21.08 -3.35
N GLY A 178 0.71 -20.40 -4.46
CA GLY A 178 1.23 -21.02 -5.68
C GLY A 178 0.18 -21.80 -6.49
N GLU A 179 -1.11 -21.55 -6.28
CA GLU A 179 -2.21 -22.23 -6.98
C GLU A 179 -2.42 -21.70 -8.41
N VAL A 180 -1.98 -20.46 -8.66
CA VAL A 180 -1.96 -19.89 -10.01
C VAL A 180 -0.88 -20.58 -10.82
N LYS A 181 -1.27 -21.19 -11.95
CA LYS A 181 -0.38 -21.92 -12.88
C LYS A 181 0.57 -20.97 -13.63
N SER A 182 1.51 -20.39 -12.89
CA SER A 182 2.57 -19.52 -13.37
C SER A 182 3.90 -20.03 -12.81
N GLN A 183 4.99 -19.80 -13.54
CA GLN A 183 6.35 -20.02 -13.02
C GLN A 183 6.76 -18.96 -11.97
N TRP A 184 5.85 -18.04 -11.66
CA TRP A 184 6.05 -16.95 -10.72
C TRP A 184 5.07 -17.08 -9.55
N CYS A 185 5.62 -17.10 -8.34
CA CYS A 185 4.90 -17.09 -7.08
C CYS A 185 5.45 -15.93 -6.22
N PRO A 186 4.61 -15.06 -5.66
CA PRO A 186 5.07 -13.93 -4.86
C PRO A 186 5.66 -14.37 -3.52
N GLU A 187 6.73 -13.70 -3.11
CA GLU A 187 7.32 -13.81 -1.78
C GLU A 187 6.74 -12.78 -0.80
N LEU A 188 6.15 -11.71 -1.35
CA LEU A 188 5.47 -10.65 -0.60
C LEU A 188 4.19 -10.26 -1.34
N VAL A 189 3.07 -10.20 -0.62
CA VAL A 189 1.83 -9.59 -1.09
C VAL A 189 1.70 -8.21 -0.44
N HIS A 190 1.64 -7.18 -1.27
CA HIS A 190 1.36 -5.82 -0.84
C HIS A 190 -0.11 -5.49 -1.14
N ALA A 191 -0.95 -5.57 -0.13
CA ALA A 191 -2.37 -5.22 -0.23
C ALA A 191 -2.55 -3.69 -0.13
N HIS A 192 -3.28 -3.10 -1.08
CA HIS A 192 -3.57 -1.67 -1.09
C HIS A 192 -5.03 -1.40 -0.73
N ASP A 193 -5.19 -0.66 0.37
CA ASP A 193 -6.47 -0.16 0.89
C ASP A 193 -7.47 -1.29 1.25
N TRP A 194 -8.67 -0.90 1.69
CA TRP A 194 -9.74 -1.83 2.08
C TRP A 194 -10.14 -2.86 0.99
N PRO A 195 -10.08 -2.58 -0.33
CA PRO A 195 -10.42 -3.56 -1.37
C PRO A 195 -9.49 -4.78 -1.39
N ALA A 196 -8.24 -4.62 -0.95
CA ALA A 196 -7.29 -5.73 -0.80
C ALA A 196 -7.15 -6.21 0.65
N GLY A 197 -7.90 -5.62 1.59
CA GLY A 197 -7.73 -5.82 3.03
C GLY A 197 -7.96 -7.26 3.50
N LEU A 198 -8.75 -8.06 2.76
CA LEU A 198 -8.97 -9.47 3.08
C LEU A 198 -7.84 -10.41 2.61
N ALA A 199 -6.93 -9.95 1.74
CA ALA A 199 -5.80 -10.76 1.28
C ALA A 199 -4.97 -11.36 2.42
N PRO A 200 -4.45 -10.58 3.40
CA PRO A 200 -3.66 -11.14 4.52
C PRO A 200 -4.48 -12.10 5.40
N ALA A 201 -5.77 -11.82 5.61
CA ALA A 201 -6.65 -12.69 6.38
C ALA A 201 -6.81 -14.06 5.68
N TYR A 202 -7.07 -14.07 4.36
CA TYR A 202 -7.16 -15.31 3.60
C TYR A 202 -5.82 -16.06 3.52
N MET A 203 -4.70 -15.36 3.39
CA MET A 203 -3.37 -15.98 3.43
C MET A 203 -3.13 -16.70 4.76
N ARG A 204 -3.56 -16.11 5.88
CA ARG A 204 -3.41 -16.72 7.21
C ARG A 204 -4.42 -17.84 7.47
N TRP A 205 -5.63 -17.69 6.95
CA TRP A 205 -6.76 -18.60 7.17
C TRP A 205 -6.64 -19.91 6.39
N ARG A 206 -5.98 -19.90 5.23
CA ARG A 206 -5.69 -21.15 4.50
C ARG A 206 -4.96 -22.12 5.44
N GLY A 207 -5.64 -23.24 5.72
CA GLY A 207 -5.30 -24.24 6.73
C GLY A 207 -3.94 -24.85 6.54
#